data_AF-A0A2V8UNV6-F1
#
_entry.id   AF-A0A2V8UNV6-F1
#
_cell.length_a   1.000
_cell.length_b   1.000
_cell.length_c   1.000
_cell.angle_alpha   90.00
_cell.angle_beta   90.00
_cell.angle_gamma   90.00
#
_symmetry.space_group_name_H-M   'P 1'
#
loop_
_entity.id
_entity.type
_entity.pdbx_description
1 polymer ?
#
loop_
_entity_poly.entity_id
_entity_poly.type
_entity_poly.pdbx_seq_one_letter_code
_entity_poly.pdbx_strand_id
1 'polypeptide(L)' 'MRRTTIFLPDDLHEQLRQEAFRSRLSMAELIRSRLQRRGSQRKKRKPAADPLLRAAGICRGPQLSAGIDEELYGI' A
#
# COMPACT_ATOMS: atom_id res chain seq x y z
N MET A 1 -19.43 -3.20 1.60
CA MET A 1 -18.52 -4.33 1.23
C MET A 1 -18.96 -4.89 -0.12
N ARG A 2 -18.03 -5.20 -1.03
CA ARG A 2 -18.35 -5.87 -2.31
C ARG A 2 -18.01 -7.35 -2.19
N ARG A 3 -18.90 -8.23 -2.67
CA ARG A 3 -18.64 -9.67 -2.77
C ARG A 3 -17.80 -9.91 -4.02
N THR A 4 -16.65 -10.56 -3.85
CA THR A 4 -15.74 -10.89 -4.96
C THR A 4 -15.49 -12.39 -4.93
N THR A 5 -15.75 -13.04 -6.06
CA THR A 5 -15.39 -14.44 -6.28
C THR A 5 -14.07 -14.46 -7.01
N ILE A 6 -13.11 -15.24 -6.52
CA ILE A 6 -11.78 -15.38 -7.12
C ILE A 6 -11.51 -16.85 -7.41
N PHE A 7 -10.75 -17.12 -8.46
CA PHE A 7 -10.18 -18.45 -8.67
C PHE A 7 -8.97 -18.63 -7.74
N LEU A 8 -8.84 -19.83 -7.18
CA LEU A 8 -7.74 -20.19 -6.32
C LEU A 8 -7.27 -21.61 -6.68
N PRO A 9 -5.97 -21.84 -6.89
CA PRO A 9 -5.45 -23.19 -7.06
C PRO A 9 -5.77 -24.08 -5.86
N ASP A 10 -6.08 -25.34 -6.11
CA ASP A 10 -6.56 -26.28 -5.09
C ASP A 10 -5.57 -26.45 -3.92
N ASP A 11 -4.27 -26.52 -4.22
CA ASP A 11 -3.22 -26.60 -3.19
C ASP A 11 -3.25 -25.40 -2.23
N LEU A 12 -3.45 -24.21 -2.79
CA LEU A 12 -3.51 -22.98 -2.00
C LEU A 12 -4.81 -22.90 -1.20
N HIS A 13 -5.91 -23.41 -1.77
CA HIS A 13 -7.19 -23.49 -1.09
C HIS A 13 -7.11 -24.41 0.14
N GLU A 14 -6.47 -25.57 0.00
CA GLU A 14 -6.32 -26.52 1.11
C GLU A 14 -5.41 -25.98 2.21
N GLN A 15 -4.29 -25.34 1.85
CA GLN A 15 -3.42 -24.66 2.82
C GLN A 15 -4.19 -23.58 3.61
N LEU A 16 -4.98 -22.75 2.93
CA LEU A 16 -5.81 -21.73 3.58
C LEU A 16 -6.85 -22.34 4.52
N ARG A 17 -7.46 -23.46 4.13
CA ARG A 17 -8.43 -24.17 4.96
C ARG A 17 -7.81 -24.66 6.26
N GLN A 18 -6.65 -25.32 6.17
CA GLN A 18 -5.93 -25.82 7.34
C GLN A 18 -5.52 -24.68 8.28
N GLU A 19 -5.07 -23.56 7.71
CA GLU A 19 -4.67 -22.40 8.50
C GLU A 19 -5.85 -21.67 9.14
N ALA A 20 -6.97 -21.54 8.43
CA ALA A 20 -8.22 -21.00 8.97
C ALA A 20 -8.69 -21.83 10.18
N PHE A 21 -8.59 -23.16 10.07
CA PHE A 21 -8.90 -24.05 11.18
C PHE A 21 -7.96 -23.86 12.38
N ARG A 22 -6.65 -23.83 12.15
CA ARG A 22 -5.65 -23.61 13.22
C ARG A 22 -5.80 -22.25 13.91
N SER A 23 -6.11 -21.22 13.13
CA SER A 23 -6.26 -19.84 13.61
C SER A 23 -7.64 -19.54 14.21
N ARG A 24 -8.60 -20.48 14.10
CA ARG A 24 -10.01 -20.31 14.48
C ARG A 24 -10.68 -19.10 13.81
N LEU A 25 -10.26 -18.77 12.60
CA LEU A 25 -10.83 -17.69 11.79
C LEU A 25 -11.54 -18.28 10.58
N SER A 26 -12.50 -17.54 10.02
CA SER A 26 -13.02 -17.90 8.70
C SER A 26 -11.94 -17.69 7.62
N MET A 27 -11.97 -18.49 6.55
CA MET A 27 -11.06 -18.30 5.41
C MET A 27 -11.14 -16.88 4.85
N ALA A 28 -12.35 -16.30 4.79
CA ALA A 28 -12.55 -14.94 4.31
C ALA A 28 -11.89 -13.88 5.21
N GLU A 29 -11.94 -14.04 6.53
CA GLU A 29 -11.25 -13.16 7.48
C GLU A 29 -9.73 -13.27 7.34
N LEU A 30 -9.22 -14.49 7.20
CA LEU A 30 -7.80 -14.76 7.03
C LEU A 30 -7.28 -14.12 5.73
N ILE A 31 -8.02 -14.26 4.62
CA ILE A 31 -7.72 -13.59 3.35
C ILE A 31 -7.71 -12.07 3.52
N ARG A 32 -8.72 -11.49 4.16
CA ARG A 32 -8.80 -10.03 4.41
C ARG A 32 -7.61 -9.53 5.23
N SER A 33 -7.29 -10.21 6.33
CA SER A 33 -6.16 -9.86 7.21
C SER A 33 -4.83 -9.83 6.45
N ARG A 34 -4.58 -10.83 5.61
CA ARG A 34 -3.38 -10.90 4.76
C ARG A 34 -3.31 -9.78 3.73
N LEU A 35 -4.42 -9.48 3.07
CA LEU A 35 -4.50 -8.40 2.09
C LEU A 35 -4.28 -7.03 2.74
N GLN A 36 -4.87 -6.80 3.93
CA GLN A 36 -4.73 -5.56 4.67
C GLN A 36 -3.28 -5.35 5.15
N ARG A 37 -2.61 -6.39 5.65
CA ARG A 37 -1.20 -6.34 6.05
C ARG A 37 -0.27 -6.03 4.88
N ARG A 38 -0.54 -6.54 3.68
CA ARG A 38 0.21 -6.19 2.46
C ARG A 38 -0.10 -4.77 1.96
N GLY A 39 -1.35 -4.32 2.07
CA GLY A 39 -1.78 -2.98 1.70
C GLY A 39 -1.15 -1.88 2.58
N SER A 40 -1.02 -2.13 3.89
CA SER A 40 -0.40 -1.17 4.82
C SER A 40 1.11 -1.04 4.59
N GLN A 41 1.80 -2.12 4.21
CA GLN A 41 3.22 -2.07 3.85
C GLN A 41 3.50 -1.32 2.54
N ARG A 42 2.55 -1.29 1.60
CA ARG A 42 2.69 -0.56 0.32
C ARG A 42 2.50 0.96 0.43
N LYS A 43 2.20 1.50 1.62
CA LYS A 43 2.00 2.94 1.83
C LYS A 43 3.20 3.72 2.36
N LYS A 44 4.40 3.13 2.37
CA LYS A 44 5.63 3.94 2.33
C LYS A 44 5.92 4.29 0.87
N ARG A 45 5.09 5.16 0.29
CA ARG A 45 5.55 5.93 -0.88
C ARG A 45 6.78 6.67 -0.36
N LYS A 46 7.97 6.28 -0.82
CA LYS A 46 9.16 7.13 -0.65
C LYS A 46 8.72 8.53 -1.10
N PRO A 47 9.05 9.61 -0.37
CA PRO A 47 8.76 10.95 -0.88
C PRO A 47 9.30 10.98 -2.30
N ALA A 48 8.40 11.17 -3.26
CA ALA A 48 8.79 11.28 -4.65
C ALA A 48 9.85 12.38 -4.67
N ALA A 49 11.02 12.08 -5.24
CA ALA A 49 12.05 13.09 -5.41
C ALA A 49 11.37 14.34 -5.98
N ASP A 50 11.57 15.48 -5.32
CA ASP A 50 10.89 16.71 -5.65
C ASP A 50 11.00 16.97 -7.16
N PRO A 51 9.88 17.14 -7.90
CA PRO A 51 9.93 17.38 -9.33
C PRO A 51 10.84 18.55 -9.72
N LEU A 52 10.91 19.60 -8.88
CA LEU A 52 11.78 20.76 -9.10
C LEU A 52 13.25 20.42 -8.89
N LEU A 53 13.58 19.64 -7.86
CA LEU A 53 14.95 19.14 -7.68
C LEU A 53 15.37 18.26 -8.86
N ARG A 54 14.46 17.40 -9.35
CA ARG A 54 14.71 16.54 -10.50
C ARG A 54 14.98 17.36 -11.77
N ALA A 55 14.23 18.44 -12.00
CA ALA A 55 14.46 19.35 -13.12
C ALA A 55 15.81 20.07 -13.02
N ALA A 56 16.26 20.40 -11.81
CA ALA A 56 17.58 21.00 -11.54
C ALA A 56 18.75 19.99 -11.58
N GLY A 57 18.50 18.71 -11.88
CA GLY A 57 19.54 17.67 -11.87
C GLY A 57 19.98 17.21 -10.48
N ILE A 58 19.25 17.61 -9.43
CA ILE A 58 19.55 17.29 -8.03
C ILE A 58 18.68 16.12 -7.59
N CYS A 59 19.28 14.95 -7.34
CA CYS A 59 18.54 13.74 -6.98
C CYS A 59 18.20 13.63 -5.48
N ARG A 60 18.78 14.49 -4.63
CA ARG A 60 18.57 14.52 -3.17
C ARG A 60 18.72 15.96 -2.67
N GLY A 61 17.73 16.45 -1.94
CA GLY A 61 17.73 17.81 -1.40
C GLY A 61 16.46 18.10 -0.59
N PRO A 62 16.37 19.30 0.02
CA PRO A 62 15.15 19.75 0.68
C PRO A 62 14.00 19.85 -0.32
N GLN A 63 12.76 19.62 0.13
CA GLN A 63 11.58 19.66 -0.74
C GLN A 63 11.24 21.12 -1.11
N LEU A 64 11.79 21.59 -2.23
CA LEU A 64 11.58 22.94 -2.76
C LEU A 64 10.11 23.24 -3.09
N SER A 65 9.34 22.20 -3.42
CA SER A 65 7.91 22.28 -3.68
C SER A 65 7.04 22.48 -2.44
N ALA A 66 7.60 22.39 -1.23
CA ALA A 66 6.84 22.62 -0.01
C ALA A 66 6.62 24.12 0.20
N GLY A 67 5.35 24.55 0.36
CA GLY A 67 5.02 25.93 0.70
C GLY A 67 5.12 26.94 -0.45
N ILE A 68 5.31 26.50 -1.70
CA ILE A 68 5.41 27.41 -2.85
C ILE A 68 4.17 28.31 -2.98
N ASP A 69 2.98 27.73 -2.78
CA ASP A 69 1.74 28.50 -2.91
C ASP A 69 1.61 29.55 -1.80
N GLU A 70 2.03 29.22 -0.58
CA GLU A 70 2.05 30.14 0.56
C GLU A 70 3.09 31.27 0.34
N GLU A 71 4.27 30.95 -0.20
CA GLU A 71 5.34 31.93 -0.41
C GLU A 71 5.11 32.83 -1.62
N LEU A 72 4.52 32.32 -2.71
CA LEU A 72 4.25 33.09 -3.94
C LEU A 72 2.88 33.77 -3.94
N TYR A 73 1.87 33.13 -3.34
CA TYR A 73 0.48 33.58 -3.41
C TYR A 73 -0.13 33.92 -2.04
N GLY A 74 0.57 33.64 -0.92
CA GLY A 74 0.11 33.99 0.42
C GLY A 74 -1.17 33.27 0.87
N ILE A 75 -1.48 32.12 0.25
CA ILE A 75 -2.68 31.31 0.49
C ILE A 75 -2.35 29.88 0.92
#